data_AF-F8THH3-F1
#
_entry.id   AF-F8THH3-F1
#
_cell.length_a   1.000
_cell.length_b   1.000
_cell.length_c   1.000
_cell.angle_alpha   90.00
_cell.angle_beta   90.00
_cell.angle_gamma   90.00
#
_symmetry.space_group_name_H-M   'P 1'
#
loop_
_entity.id
_entity.type
_entity.pdbx_description
1 polymer ?
#
loop_
_entity_poly.entity_id
_entity_poly.type
_entity_poly.pdbx_seq_one_letter_code
_entity_poly.pdbx_strand_id
1 'polypeptide(L)'
;PKTPKGICGADADTMVARNLLRAVAAGSGCYIHIVENTARNLRAMGESGAAFKGAKALERVAELFGITGATPHEKAVKIANAVLSDLYLPRDEKMKLTAKLAYAPRYAKWQELGLLPGGAKSEVFDGVVKSSTNLNSDPVNMLLNCLTLGISTGLYGLTLTNLLNDIMLGEPVIRPAAVGFKTIDPRYINIMITGHQHSCFTHLQDRLLDADIVDRARQAGAEGFRLVGCTCVGQDLQLRGEHYKEVFTGHAGNNFTSEAALATGAIDLVVSEFNCTLPGIEPIADTLKIKMICIDDVAKKANAAYEPYRFADREPVSEKIIASAVEAYKARRDSVGINIPAEHGNDDTITGISEVSLKDFLGGSWEPLVNLIASGDIKGVVGVVGCSSMVSGGHDVLTVDLVKELIKRDIIVLSAGCSSGGLENVGLMRPAAAALAGPSLRAVCEKLGI
;
A
#
# COMPACT_ATOMS: atom_id res chain seq x y z
N PRO A 1 37.63 -12.32 10.11
CA PRO A 1 37.43 -13.76 9.77
C PRO A 1 38.79 -14.47 9.64
N LYS A 2 38.87 -15.78 9.96
CA LYS A 2 40.12 -16.57 9.87
C LYS A 2 40.56 -16.86 8.43
N THR A 3 39.64 -16.76 7.47
CA THR A 3 39.92 -16.87 6.03
C THR A 3 39.29 -15.69 5.28
N PRO A 4 39.96 -15.11 4.27
CA PRO A 4 39.46 -13.96 3.53
C PRO A 4 38.37 -14.31 2.50
N LYS A 5 38.18 -15.61 2.20
CA LYS A 5 37.24 -16.13 1.20
C LYS A 5 36.45 -17.30 1.76
N GLY A 6 35.23 -17.49 1.24
CA GLY A 6 34.45 -18.70 1.40
C GLY A 6 35.00 -19.87 0.58
N ILE A 7 34.40 -21.05 0.72
CA ILE A 7 34.87 -22.29 0.07
C ILE A 7 34.90 -22.15 -1.46
N CYS A 8 33.92 -21.46 -2.06
CA CYS A 8 33.87 -21.23 -3.51
C CYS A 8 34.80 -20.10 -4.00
N GLY A 9 35.59 -19.49 -3.12
CA GLY A 9 36.49 -18.39 -3.46
C GLY A 9 35.87 -16.99 -3.45
N ALA A 10 34.58 -16.86 -3.15
CA ALA A 10 33.93 -15.56 -2.96
C ALA A 10 34.47 -14.83 -1.72
N ASP A 11 34.77 -13.55 -1.87
CA ASP A 11 35.17 -12.65 -0.79
C ASP A 11 33.97 -11.96 -0.12
N ALA A 12 34.25 -11.10 0.86
CA ALA A 12 33.23 -10.37 1.60
C ALA A 12 32.35 -9.51 0.69
N ASP A 13 32.95 -8.76 -0.24
CA ASP A 13 32.23 -7.85 -1.14
C ASP A 13 31.24 -8.62 -2.02
N THR A 14 31.70 -9.73 -2.60
CA THR A 14 30.87 -10.63 -3.39
C THR A 14 29.70 -11.18 -2.56
N MET A 15 29.97 -11.67 -1.35
CA MET A 15 28.94 -12.25 -0.48
C MET A 15 27.88 -11.22 -0.07
N VAL A 16 28.31 -10.01 0.31
CA VAL A 16 27.40 -8.91 0.68
C VAL A 16 26.55 -8.48 -0.51
N ALA A 17 27.16 -8.26 -1.68
CA ALA A 17 26.44 -7.85 -2.87
C ALA A 17 25.43 -8.91 -3.34
N ARG A 18 25.77 -10.21 -3.27
CA ARG A 18 24.83 -11.31 -3.56
C ARG A 18 23.63 -11.30 -2.64
N ASN A 19 23.87 -11.21 -1.33
CA ASN A 19 22.80 -11.20 -0.33
C ASN A 19 21.88 -10.00 -0.52
N LEU A 20 22.46 -8.81 -0.77
CA LEU A 20 21.68 -7.60 -1.03
C LEU A 20 20.86 -7.74 -2.31
N LEU A 21 21.45 -8.17 -3.43
CA LEU A 21 20.72 -8.35 -4.70
C LEU A 21 19.59 -9.36 -4.54
N ARG A 22 19.81 -10.46 -3.80
CA ARG A 22 18.77 -11.46 -3.53
C ARG A 22 17.60 -10.84 -2.77
N ALA A 23 17.89 -10.05 -1.73
CA ALA A 23 16.87 -9.36 -0.94
C ALA A 23 16.11 -8.31 -1.79
N VAL A 24 16.82 -7.51 -2.59
CA VAL A 24 16.23 -6.51 -3.50
C VAL A 24 15.36 -7.18 -4.56
N ALA A 25 15.81 -8.30 -5.16
CA ALA A 25 15.03 -9.04 -6.15
C ALA A 25 13.75 -9.62 -5.54
N ALA A 26 13.82 -10.19 -4.34
CA ALA A 26 12.64 -10.67 -3.62
C ALA A 26 11.66 -9.53 -3.32
N GLY A 27 12.14 -8.39 -2.81
CA GLY A 27 11.32 -7.21 -2.54
C GLY A 27 10.69 -6.62 -3.81
N SER A 28 11.45 -6.55 -4.90
CA SER A 28 10.93 -6.13 -6.21
C SER A 28 9.82 -7.05 -6.69
N GLY A 29 10.03 -8.37 -6.60
CA GLY A 29 9.03 -9.39 -6.94
C GLY A 29 7.68 -9.15 -6.27
N CYS A 30 7.67 -8.68 -5.02
CA CYS A 30 6.43 -8.37 -4.30
C CYS A 30 5.62 -7.26 -4.99
N TYR A 31 6.24 -6.15 -5.37
CA TYR A 31 5.53 -5.04 -6.00
C TYR A 31 5.22 -5.29 -7.48
N ILE A 32 6.02 -6.12 -8.16
CA ILE A 32 5.70 -6.59 -9.51
C ILE A 32 4.50 -7.54 -9.50
N HIS A 33 4.34 -8.37 -8.46
CA HIS A 33 3.13 -9.17 -8.25
C HIS A 33 1.88 -8.29 -8.10
N ILE A 34 1.96 -7.26 -7.26
CA ILE A 34 0.84 -6.33 -7.03
C ILE A 34 0.43 -5.61 -8.32
N VAL A 35 1.36 -5.03 -9.08
CA VAL A 35 1.02 -4.29 -10.31
C VAL A 35 0.45 -5.21 -11.38
N GLU A 36 0.93 -6.45 -11.48
CA GLU A 36 0.38 -7.44 -12.41
C GLU A 36 -1.08 -7.76 -12.07
N ASN A 37 -1.36 -8.05 -10.80
CA ASN A 37 -2.73 -8.30 -10.32
C ASN A 37 -3.63 -7.08 -10.54
N THR A 38 -3.12 -5.88 -10.26
CA THR A 38 -3.85 -4.62 -10.46
C THR A 38 -4.21 -4.39 -11.93
N ALA A 39 -3.26 -4.65 -12.86
CA ALA A 39 -3.52 -4.57 -14.30
C ALA A 39 -4.54 -5.63 -14.76
N ARG A 40 -4.44 -6.86 -14.25
CA ARG A 40 -5.43 -7.92 -14.54
C ARG A 40 -6.83 -7.53 -14.06
N ASN A 41 -6.94 -6.94 -12.88
CA ASN A 41 -8.20 -6.45 -12.33
C ASN A 41 -8.79 -5.32 -13.19
N LEU A 42 -7.98 -4.33 -13.59
CA LEU A 42 -8.44 -3.25 -14.48
C LEU A 42 -8.93 -3.79 -15.82
N ARG A 43 -8.20 -4.76 -16.40
CA ARG A 43 -8.61 -5.40 -17.66
C ARG A 43 -9.98 -6.07 -17.53
N ALA A 44 -10.16 -6.89 -16.50
CA ALA A 44 -11.41 -7.60 -16.25
C ALA A 44 -12.58 -6.63 -15.95
N MET A 45 -12.31 -5.53 -15.25
CA MET A 45 -13.28 -4.45 -15.03
C MET A 45 -13.72 -3.81 -16.36
N GLY A 46 -12.76 -3.53 -17.25
CA GLY A 46 -13.03 -3.06 -18.61
C GLY A 46 -13.86 -4.06 -19.43
N GLU A 47 -13.47 -5.34 -19.44
CA GLU A 47 -14.15 -6.40 -20.20
C GLU A 47 -15.59 -6.66 -19.71
N SER A 48 -15.82 -6.54 -18.40
CA SER A 48 -17.15 -6.78 -17.80
C SER A 48 -18.11 -5.60 -17.89
N GLY A 49 -17.66 -4.41 -18.32
CA GLY A 49 -18.49 -3.22 -18.33
C GLY A 49 -18.70 -2.58 -16.94
N ALA A 50 -17.96 -3.02 -15.92
CA ALA A 50 -18.07 -2.48 -14.58
C ALA A 50 -17.69 -0.98 -14.52
N ALA A 51 -18.27 -0.25 -13.57
CA ALA A 51 -18.09 1.19 -13.46
C ALA A 51 -16.69 1.56 -12.92
N PHE A 52 -16.11 2.65 -13.42
CA PHE A 52 -14.87 3.23 -12.92
C PHE A 52 -15.18 4.38 -11.96
N LYS A 53 -14.57 4.39 -10.78
CA LYS A 53 -14.67 5.51 -9.83
C LYS A 53 -13.78 6.70 -10.25
N GLY A 54 -12.69 6.46 -10.98
CA GLY A 54 -11.74 7.49 -11.43
C GLY A 54 -11.75 7.76 -12.94
N ALA A 55 -12.82 8.35 -13.47
CA ALA A 55 -12.90 8.66 -14.90
C ALA A 55 -11.82 9.65 -15.38
N LYS A 56 -11.44 10.65 -14.56
CA LYS A 56 -10.36 11.59 -14.88
C LYS A 56 -8.98 10.91 -14.89
N ALA A 57 -8.73 10.03 -13.91
CA ALA A 57 -7.53 9.21 -13.88
C ALA A 57 -7.41 8.33 -15.14
N LEU A 58 -8.51 7.74 -15.61
CA LEU A 58 -8.53 6.93 -16.84
C LEU A 58 -8.04 7.73 -18.04
N GLU A 59 -8.58 8.93 -18.25
CA GLU A 59 -8.19 9.79 -19.37
C GLU A 59 -6.73 10.24 -19.27
N ARG A 60 -6.27 10.63 -18.07
CA ARG A 60 -4.87 11.02 -17.85
C ARG A 60 -3.89 9.89 -18.10
N VAL A 61 -4.20 8.66 -17.66
CA VAL A 61 -3.35 7.49 -17.92
C VAL A 61 -3.39 7.12 -19.41
N ALA A 62 -4.55 7.20 -20.06
CA ALA A 62 -4.67 7.00 -21.50
C ALA A 62 -3.80 7.99 -22.27
N GLU A 63 -3.85 9.28 -21.93
CA GLU A 63 -3.00 10.32 -22.52
C GLU A 63 -1.51 10.04 -22.29
N LEU A 64 -1.13 9.73 -21.04
CA LEU A 64 0.25 9.41 -20.66
C LEU A 64 0.82 8.26 -21.50
N PHE A 65 0.00 7.25 -21.78
CA PHE A 65 0.42 6.08 -22.57
C PHE A 65 0.23 6.28 -24.09
N GLY A 66 -0.45 7.35 -24.52
CA GLY A 66 -0.81 7.56 -25.92
C GLY A 66 -1.86 6.57 -26.42
N ILE A 67 -2.79 6.17 -25.57
CA ILE A 67 -3.84 5.18 -25.85
C ILE A 67 -5.15 5.90 -26.21
N THR A 68 -5.76 5.48 -27.30
CA THR A 68 -7.10 5.91 -27.73
C THR A 68 -8.09 4.74 -27.68
N GLY A 69 -9.38 5.04 -27.55
CA GLY A 69 -10.46 4.05 -27.54
C GLY A 69 -11.82 4.75 -27.68
N ALA A 70 -12.79 4.05 -28.26
CA ALA A 70 -14.14 4.56 -28.48
C ALA A 70 -14.96 4.65 -27.18
N THR A 71 -14.67 3.77 -26.21
CA THR A 71 -15.33 3.76 -24.91
C THR A 71 -14.32 3.80 -23.75
N PRO A 72 -14.74 4.24 -22.55
CA PRO A 72 -13.91 4.16 -21.35
C PRO A 72 -13.42 2.74 -21.07
N HIS A 73 -14.28 1.74 -21.23
CA HIS A 73 -13.95 0.33 -21.03
C HIS A 73 -12.89 -0.18 -22.00
N GLU A 74 -12.97 0.21 -23.28
CA GLU A 74 -11.94 -0.11 -24.27
C GLU A 74 -10.58 0.51 -23.90
N LYS A 75 -10.56 1.77 -23.44
CA LYS A 75 -9.34 2.42 -22.96
C LYS A 75 -8.74 1.67 -21.77
N ALA A 76 -9.56 1.29 -20.79
CA ALA A 76 -9.11 0.55 -19.61
C ALA A 76 -8.46 -0.79 -19.97
N VAL A 77 -9.07 -1.55 -20.90
CA VAL A 77 -8.50 -2.80 -21.41
C VAL A 77 -7.16 -2.57 -22.12
N LYS A 78 -7.06 -1.54 -22.96
CA LYS A 78 -5.81 -1.18 -23.65
C LYS A 78 -4.71 -0.75 -22.69
N ILE A 79 -5.03 0.05 -21.67
CA ILE A 79 -4.09 0.48 -20.62
C ILE A 79 -3.56 -0.75 -19.88
N ALA A 80 -4.46 -1.63 -19.41
CA ALA A 80 -4.07 -2.83 -18.69
C ALA A 80 -3.19 -3.76 -19.55
N ASN A 81 -3.54 -3.94 -20.83
CA ASN A 81 -2.74 -4.75 -21.75
C ASN A 81 -1.37 -4.12 -22.02
N ALA A 82 -1.26 -2.79 -22.11
CA ALA A 82 0.04 -2.13 -22.26
C ALA A 82 0.96 -2.43 -21.06
N VAL A 83 0.43 -2.36 -19.82
CA VAL A 83 1.19 -2.72 -18.61
C VAL A 83 1.59 -4.18 -18.60
N LEU A 84 0.67 -5.09 -18.94
CA LEU A 84 0.96 -6.53 -18.94
C LEU A 84 2.00 -6.88 -20.02
N SER A 85 1.86 -6.38 -21.24
CA SER A 85 2.81 -6.66 -22.32
C SER A 85 4.21 -6.13 -22.00
N ASP A 86 4.32 -4.94 -21.41
CA ASP A 86 5.61 -4.33 -21.06
C ASP A 86 6.29 -5.06 -19.87
N LEU A 87 5.50 -5.51 -18.88
CA LEU A 87 5.96 -6.26 -17.72
C LEU A 87 6.55 -7.64 -18.06
N TYR A 88 6.08 -8.27 -19.14
CA TYR A 88 6.49 -9.59 -19.61
C TYR A 88 7.55 -9.58 -20.72
N LEU A 89 8.08 -8.43 -21.11
CA LEU A 89 9.18 -8.35 -22.07
C LEU A 89 10.39 -9.19 -21.60
N PRO A 90 11.18 -9.77 -22.51
CA PRO A 90 12.45 -10.33 -22.12
C PRO A 90 13.40 -9.24 -21.61
N ARG A 91 14.45 -9.63 -20.91
CA ARG A 91 15.35 -8.72 -20.19
C ARG A 91 16.16 -7.79 -21.11
N ASP A 92 16.42 -8.21 -22.34
CA ASP A 92 17.11 -7.44 -23.37
C ASP A 92 16.21 -6.41 -24.07
N GLU A 93 14.89 -6.58 -24.02
CA GLU A 93 13.91 -5.61 -24.52
C GLU A 93 13.48 -4.62 -23.43
N LYS A 94 13.75 -3.33 -23.64
CA LYS A 94 13.50 -2.28 -22.62
C LYS A 94 12.01 -1.96 -22.49
N MET A 95 11.55 -1.85 -21.24
CA MET A 95 10.19 -1.43 -20.92
C MET A 95 9.89 -0.04 -21.47
N LYS A 96 8.86 0.05 -22.31
CA LYS A 96 8.40 1.25 -23.02
C LYS A 96 7.70 2.23 -22.07
N LEU A 97 6.96 1.74 -21.08
CA LEU A 97 6.22 2.62 -20.16
C LEU A 97 7.17 3.34 -19.19
N THR A 98 8.35 2.78 -18.91
CA THR A 98 9.37 3.46 -18.09
C THR A 98 9.71 4.85 -18.64
N ALA A 99 9.79 5.00 -19.97
CA ALA A 99 10.07 6.29 -20.61
C ALA A 99 8.92 7.29 -20.49
N LYS A 100 7.67 6.80 -20.42
CA LYS A 100 6.47 7.63 -20.25
C LYS A 100 6.33 8.16 -18.82
N LEU A 101 6.75 7.37 -17.84
CA LEU A 101 6.62 7.68 -16.42
C LEU A 101 7.78 8.53 -15.88
N ALA A 102 8.98 8.41 -16.47
CA ALA A 102 10.18 9.01 -15.94
C ALA A 102 10.30 10.51 -16.21
N TYR A 103 10.91 11.24 -15.27
CA TYR A 103 11.44 12.57 -15.54
C TYR A 103 12.54 12.49 -16.61
N ALA A 104 12.38 13.21 -17.72
CA ALA A 104 13.19 13.02 -18.92
C ALA A 104 14.72 13.10 -18.70
N PRO A 105 15.27 14.07 -17.95
CA PRO A 105 16.71 14.09 -17.64
C PRO A 105 17.18 12.86 -16.86
N ARG A 106 16.34 12.30 -15.99
CA ARG A 106 16.66 11.10 -15.22
C ARG A 106 16.67 9.86 -16.12
N TYR A 107 15.68 9.75 -17.02
CA TYR A 107 15.63 8.68 -18.01
C TYR A 107 16.88 8.65 -18.90
N ALA A 108 17.28 9.81 -19.43
CA ALA A 108 18.48 9.93 -20.24
C ALA A 108 19.73 9.47 -19.48
N LYS A 109 19.83 9.82 -18.19
CA LYS A 109 20.97 9.37 -17.37
C LYS A 109 20.97 7.86 -17.14
N TRP A 110 19.80 7.23 -16.92
CA TRP A 110 19.72 5.77 -16.82
C TRP A 110 20.09 5.08 -18.12
N GLN A 111 19.74 5.66 -19.27
CA GLN A 111 20.13 5.15 -20.57
C GLN A 111 21.66 5.18 -20.77
N GLU A 112 22.29 6.32 -20.47
CA GLU A 112 23.75 6.49 -20.52
C GLU A 112 24.48 5.46 -19.64
N LEU A 113 23.94 5.18 -18.45
CA LEU A 113 24.51 4.23 -17.49
C LEU A 113 24.14 2.76 -17.76
N GLY A 114 23.34 2.47 -18.79
CA GLY A 114 22.87 1.12 -19.09
C GLY A 114 21.92 0.52 -18.03
N LEU A 115 21.25 1.37 -17.26
CA LEU A 115 20.39 0.98 -16.12
C LEU A 115 18.92 0.79 -16.48
N LEU A 116 18.51 1.09 -17.72
CA LEU A 116 17.12 0.93 -18.14
C LEU A 116 16.68 -0.54 -18.01
N PRO A 117 15.59 -0.82 -17.29
CA PRO A 117 15.11 -2.19 -17.09
C PRO A 117 14.49 -2.76 -18.37
N GLY A 118 14.71 -4.06 -18.58
CA GLY A 118 13.86 -4.88 -19.44
C GLY A 118 12.53 -5.22 -18.76
N GLY A 119 11.84 -6.26 -19.21
CA GLY A 119 10.57 -6.65 -18.56
C GLY A 119 10.72 -6.92 -17.07
N ALA A 120 9.81 -6.36 -16.27
CA ALA A 120 9.94 -6.33 -14.81
C ALA A 120 10.04 -7.74 -14.17
N LYS A 121 9.29 -8.73 -14.68
CA LYS A 121 9.42 -10.11 -14.17
C LYS A 121 10.77 -10.73 -14.55
N SER A 122 11.29 -10.43 -15.73
CA SER A 122 12.59 -10.91 -16.17
C SER A 122 13.73 -10.30 -15.36
N GLU A 123 13.66 -9.01 -15.00
CA GLU A 123 14.65 -8.38 -14.13
C GLU A 123 14.67 -9.00 -12.72
N VAL A 124 13.50 -9.33 -12.16
CA VAL A 124 13.41 -10.05 -10.87
C VAL A 124 14.03 -11.43 -10.97
N PHE A 125 13.68 -12.20 -12.00
CA PHE A 125 14.25 -13.52 -12.25
C PHE A 125 15.78 -13.46 -12.41
N ASP A 126 16.27 -12.50 -13.19
CA ASP A 126 17.71 -12.29 -13.39
C ASP A 126 18.41 -11.92 -12.07
N GLY A 127 17.82 -11.08 -11.23
CA GLY A 127 18.37 -10.76 -9.90
C GLY A 127 18.53 -12.01 -9.02
N VAL A 128 17.53 -12.90 -9.04
CA VAL A 128 17.55 -14.19 -8.33
C VAL A 128 18.62 -15.13 -8.89
N VAL A 129 18.70 -15.27 -10.22
CA VAL A 129 19.72 -16.12 -10.87
C VAL A 129 21.10 -15.56 -10.56
N LYS A 130 21.35 -14.28 -10.85
CA LYS A 130 22.64 -13.61 -10.71
C LYS A 130 23.22 -13.67 -9.29
N SER A 131 22.37 -13.63 -8.27
CA SER A 131 22.77 -13.75 -6.86
C SER A 131 23.04 -15.18 -6.38
N SER A 132 22.86 -16.20 -7.24
CA SER A 132 23.12 -17.60 -6.90
C SER A 132 24.60 -17.89 -6.60
N THR A 133 24.84 -18.89 -5.76
CA THR A 133 26.13 -19.17 -5.09
C THR A 133 27.37 -19.22 -5.99
N ASN A 134 27.23 -19.68 -7.23
CA ASN A 134 28.34 -19.99 -8.14
C ASN A 134 28.29 -19.22 -9.47
N LEU A 135 27.46 -18.20 -9.59
CA LEU A 135 27.33 -17.43 -10.84
C LEU A 135 28.16 -16.15 -10.78
N ASN A 136 27.57 -15.03 -10.37
CA ASN A 136 28.24 -13.73 -10.45
C ASN A 136 29.15 -13.46 -9.24
N SER A 137 30.38 -13.03 -9.48
CA SER A 137 31.34 -12.64 -8.43
C SER A 137 31.79 -11.18 -8.52
N ASP A 138 31.13 -10.36 -9.34
CA ASP A 138 31.41 -8.94 -9.49
C ASP A 138 30.40 -8.13 -8.65
N PRO A 139 30.81 -7.54 -7.51
CA PRO A 139 29.93 -6.78 -6.65
C PRO A 139 29.36 -5.54 -7.33
N VAL A 140 30.12 -4.83 -8.16
CA VAL A 140 29.65 -3.62 -8.85
C VAL A 140 28.55 -4.00 -9.83
N ASN A 141 28.76 -5.07 -10.58
CA ASN A 141 27.78 -5.56 -11.54
C ASN A 141 26.46 -6.00 -10.86
N MET A 142 26.52 -6.60 -9.67
CA MET A 142 25.32 -6.94 -8.88
C MET A 142 24.63 -5.69 -8.31
N LEU A 143 25.39 -4.72 -7.80
CA LEU A 143 24.84 -3.47 -7.26
C LEU A 143 24.16 -2.61 -8.34
N LEU A 144 24.71 -2.56 -9.56
CA LEU A 144 24.04 -1.92 -10.69
C LEU A 144 22.70 -2.61 -11.02
N ASN A 145 22.61 -3.93 -10.87
CA ASN A 145 21.35 -4.66 -11.01
C ASN A 145 20.34 -4.30 -9.91
N CYS A 146 20.79 -4.02 -8.67
CA CYS A 146 19.90 -3.48 -7.64
C CYS A 146 19.31 -2.12 -8.06
N LEU A 147 20.08 -1.26 -8.73
CA LEU A 147 19.59 0.02 -9.25
C LEU A 147 18.56 -0.17 -10.36
N THR A 148 18.80 -1.09 -11.30
CA THR A 148 17.82 -1.46 -12.34
C THR A 148 16.51 -1.97 -11.73
N LEU A 149 16.61 -2.84 -10.72
CA LEU A 149 15.45 -3.30 -9.97
C LEU A 149 14.74 -2.16 -9.26
N GLY A 150 15.47 -1.22 -8.63
CA GLY A 150 14.88 -0.05 -8.00
C GLY A 150 14.03 0.81 -8.96
N ILE A 151 14.46 0.97 -10.22
CA ILE A 151 13.68 1.65 -11.26
C ILE A 151 12.41 0.85 -11.59
N SER A 152 12.55 -0.45 -11.82
CA SER A 152 11.43 -1.37 -12.11
C SER A 152 10.43 -1.46 -10.95
N THR A 153 10.88 -1.44 -9.71
CA THR A 153 10.00 -1.50 -8.54
C THR A 153 9.32 -0.16 -8.28
N GLY A 154 10.11 0.91 -8.18
CA GLY A 154 9.63 2.21 -7.71
C GLY A 154 8.81 2.93 -8.77
N LEU A 155 9.39 3.16 -9.94
CA LEU A 155 8.73 3.91 -11.00
C LEU A 155 7.68 3.07 -11.72
N TYR A 156 7.96 1.80 -11.97
CA TYR A 156 7.04 0.95 -12.72
C TYR A 156 6.04 0.25 -11.80
N GLY A 157 6.49 -0.59 -10.86
CA GLY A 157 5.60 -1.32 -9.95
C GLY A 157 4.68 -0.41 -9.12
N LEU A 158 5.27 0.41 -8.24
CA LEU A 158 4.52 1.22 -7.28
C LEU A 158 3.67 2.32 -7.94
N THR A 159 4.28 3.14 -8.81
CA THR A 159 3.55 4.25 -9.45
C THR A 159 2.41 3.73 -10.33
N LEU A 160 2.63 2.68 -11.12
CA LEU A 160 1.55 2.13 -11.95
C LEU A 160 0.45 1.52 -11.10
N THR A 161 0.75 0.79 -10.02
CA THR A 161 -0.29 0.31 -9.12
C THR A 161 -1.20 1.45 -8.64
N ASN A 162 -0.61 2.57 -8.22
CA ASN A 162 -1.38 3.75 -7.81
C ASN A 162 -2.23 4.33 -8.95
N LEU A 163 -1.64 4.52 -10.13
CA LEU A 163 -2.36 5.06 -11.29
C LEU A 163 -3.52 4.16 -11.75
N LEU A 164 -3.34 2.84 -11.73
CA LEU A 164 -4.38 1.88 -12.09
C LEU A 164 -5.45 1.78 -11.00
N ASN A 165 -5.06 1.86 -9.72
CA ASN A 165 -6.00 1.94 -8.60
C ASN A 165 -6.82 3.23 -8.66
N ASP A 166 -6.23 4.38 -9.00
CA ASP A 166 -6.95 5.64 -9.15
C ASP A 166 -8.11 5.51 -10.17
N ILE A 167 -7.90 4.78 -11.28
CA ILE A 167 -8.94 4.49 -12.28
C ILE A 167 -10.08 3.67 -11.65
N MET A 168 -9.75 2.55 -11.02
CA MET A 168 -10.74 1.59 -10.52
C MET A 168 -11.46 2.10 -9.27
N LEU A 169 -10.73 2.75 -8.37
CA LEU A 169 -11.09 2.99 -6.97
C LEU A 169 -11.41 4.45 -6.67
N GLY A 170 -11.10 5.36 -7.59
CA GLY A 170 -11.21 6.79 -7.41
C GLY A 170 -9.91 7.38 -6.85
N GLU A 171 -9.66 8.64 -7.20
CA GLU A 171 -8.46 9.36 -6.80
C GLU A 171 -8.50 9.74 -5.31
N PRO A 172 -7.34 9.84 -4.63
CA PRO A 172 -7.28 10.33 -3.26
C PRO A 172 -7.76 11.77 -3.15
N VAL A 173 -8.43 12.11 -2.05
CA VAL A 173 -8.92 13.47 -1.77
C VAL A 173 -8.44 13.90 -0.39
N ILE A 174 -7.84 15.10 -0.29
CA ILE A 174 -7.34 15.63 0.98
C ILE A 174 -8.51 15.86 1.92
N ARG A 175 -8.47 15.20 3.09
CA ARG A 175 -9.55 15.23 4.09
C ARG A 175 -9.04 14.82 5.47
N PRO A 176 -9.74 15.21 6.54
CA PRO A 176 -9.52 14.60 7.86
C PRO A 176 -10.01 13.16 7.89
N ALA A 177 -9.42 12.37 8.79
CA ALA A 177 -9.83 11.02 9.05
C ALA A 177 -9.49 10.50 10.44
N ALA A 178 -10.29 9.53 10.89
CA ALA A 178 -10.01 8.75 12.08
C ALA A 178 -8.98 7.64 11.82
N VAL A 179 -8.11 7.42 12.80
CA VAL A 179 -7.06 6.40 12.82
C VAL A 179 -6.96 5.74 14.19
N GLY A 180 -6.33 4.57 14.26
CA GLY A 180 -6.11 3.82 15.50
C GLY A 180 -7.25 2.88 15.87
N PHE A 181 -7.14 2.19 17.01
CA PHE A 181 -8.13 1.20 17.44
C PHE A 181 -9.52 1.76 17.67
N LYS A 182 -9.64 3.07 17.90
CA LYS A 182 -10.93 3.74 18.00
C LYS A 182 -11.79 3.64 16.74
N THR A 183 -11.21 3.31 15.59
CA THR A 183 -11.95 3.07 14.34
C THR A 183 -12.72 1.75 14.35
N ILE A 184 -12.44 0.85 15.30
CA ILE A 184 -13.13 -0.43 15.43
C ILE A 184 -14.44 -0.21 16.20
N ASP A 185 -15.59 -0.50 15.59
CA ASP A 185 -16.90 -0.30 16.23
C ASP A 185 -17.49 -1.65 16.69
N PRO A 186 -17.62 -1.90 18.00
CA PRO A 186 -18.06 -3.20 18.51
C PRO A 186 -19.55 -3.50 18.22
N ARG A 187 -20.33 -2.50 17.79
CA ARG A 187 -21.75 -2.67 17.41
C ARG A 187 -21.90 -3.30 16.03
N TYR A 188 -20.82 -3.37 15.26
CA TYR A 188 -20.78 -3.90 13.90
C TYR A 188 -19.99 -5.21 13.83
N ILE A 189 -20.15 -5.93 12.72
CA ILE A 189 -19.27 -7.04 12.35
C ILE A 189 -17.99 -6.44 11.74
N ASN A 190 -16.85 -6.61 12.41
CA ASN A 190 -15.59 -6.00 11.97
C ASN A 190 -14.77 -6.99 11.14
N ILE A 191 -14.53 -6.64 9.87
CA ILE A 191 -13.67 -7.38 8.95
C ILE A 191 -12.36 -6.60 8.84
N MET A 192 -11.28 -7.16 9.38
CA MET A 192 -9.94 -6.61 9.21
C MET A 192 -9.41 -7.00 7.84
N ILE A 193 -9.04 -5.99 7.04
CA ILE A 193 -8.37 -6.18 5.76
C ILE A 193 -6.89 -5.82 5.93
N THR A 194 -6.01 -6.73 5.51
CA THR A 194 -4.55 -6.59 5.65
C THR A 194 -3.83 -7.05 4.38
N GLY A 195 -2.76 -6.35 4.01
CA GLY A 195 -2.10 -6.49 2.73
C GLY A 195 -1.71 -5.17 2.06
N HIS A 196 -1.74 -5.16 0.73
CA HIS A 196 -1.33 -4.12 -0.22
C HIS A 196 -2.23 -3.97 -1.48
N GLN A 197 -3.14 -4.89 -1.82
CA GLN A 197 -3.97 -4.80 -3.05
C GLN A 197 -5.42 -4.38 -2.77
N HIS A 198 -5.69 -3.08 -2.78
CA HIS A 198 -7.05 -2.54 -2.58
C HIS A 198 -8.04 -2.96 -3.68
N SER A 199 -7.59 -3.12 -4.93
CA SER A 199 -8.46 -3.49 -6.06
C SER A 199 -9.16 -4.84 -5.92
N CYS A 200 -8.73 -5.70 -4.98
CA CYS A 200 -9.38 -6.97 -4.67
C CYS A 200 -10.67 -6.81 -3.83
N PHE A 201 -10.93 -5.65 -3.24
CA PHE A 201 -12.04 -5.45 -2.30
C PHE A 201 -13.19 -4.60 -2.85
N THR A 202 -13.14 -4.19 -4.12
CA THR A 202 -14.17 -3.31 -4.73
C THR A 202 -15.57 -3.85 -4.56
N HIS A 203 -15.80 -5.08 -5.01
CA HIS A 203 -17.09 -5.73 -4.90
C HIS A 203 -17.52 -5.96 -3.44
N LEU A 204 -16.59 -6.37 -2.57
CA LEU A 204 -16.90 -6.56 -1.14
C LEU A 204 -17.39 -5.25 -0.52
N GLN A 205 -16.70 -4.13 -0.74
CA GLN A 205 -17.07 -2.82 -0.18
C GLN A 205 -18.49 -2.42 -0.58
N ASP A 206 -18.83 -2.57 -1.86
CA ASP A 206 -20.16 -2.21 -2.35
C ASP A 206 -21.22 -3.20 -1.81
N ARG A 207 -20.91 -4.51 -1.81
CA ARG A 207 -21.81 -5.58 -1.35
C ARG A 207 -22.18 -5.47 0.13
N LEU A 208 -21.28 -4.95 0.96
CA LEU A 208 -21.53 -4.74 2.40
C LEU A 208 -22.61 -3.69 2.69
N LEU A 209 -23.01 -2.88 1.69
CA LEU A 209 -24.05 -1.85 1.80
C LEU A 209 -25.43 -2.32 1.35
N ASP A 210 -25.51 -3.44 0.62
CA ASP A 210 -26.77 -3.93 0.11
C ASP A 210 -27.73 -4.30 1.25
N ALA A 211 -29.01 -3.99 1.07
CA ALA A 211 -30.02 -4.13 2.11
C ALA A 211 -30.12 -5.55 2.66
N ASP A 212 -30.01 -6.57 1.79
CA ASP A 212 -30.05 -7.98 2.21
C ASP A 212 -28.82 -8.38 3.04
N ILE A 213 -27.64 -7.79 2.77
CA ILE A 213 -26.43 -8.01 3.55
C ILE A 213 -26.51 -7.30 4.90
N VAL A 214 -26.97 -6.06 4.93
CA VAL A 214 -27.20 -5.33 6.19
C VAL A 214 -28.22 -6.07 7.07
N ASP A 215 -29.29 -6.60 6.48
CA ASP A 215 -30.28 -7.37 7.22
C ASP A 215 -29.72 -8.69 7.77
N ARG A 216 -28.80 -9.35 7.06
CA ARG A 216 -28.06 -10.51 7.59
C ARG A 216 -27.23 -10.16 8.83
N ALA A 217 -26.60 -8.99 8.86
CA ALA A 217 -25.88 -8.50 10.05
C ALA A 217 -26.84 -8.21 11.21
N ARG A 218 -27.98 -7.57 10.94
CA ARG A 218 -29.02 -7.29 11.95
C ARG A 218 -29.61 -8.55 12.55
N GLN A 219 -29.89 -9.56 11.73
CA GLN A 219 -30.32 -10.88 12.20
C GLN A 219 -29.25 -11.60 13.03
N ALA A 220 -27.98 -11.20 12.91
CA ALA A 220 -26.90 -11.68 13.77
C ALA A 220 -26.74 -10.88 15.06
N GLY A 221 -27.47 -9.77 15.23
CA GLY A 221 -27.36 -8.87 16.37
C GLY A 221 -26.32 -7.76 16.20
N ALA A 222 -25.94 -7.41 14.97
CA ALA A 222 -25.05 -6.29 14.65
C ALA A 222 -25.80 -5.17 13.91
N GLU A 223 -25.27 -3.94 13.93
CA GLU A 223 -25.86 -2.82 13.16
C GLU A 223 -25.54 -2.90 11.65
N GLY A 224 -24.50 -3.65 11.28
CA GLY A 224 -24.01 -3.79 9.90
C GLY A 224 -22.59 -4.38 9.89
N PHE A 225 -21.83 -4.07 8.84
CA PHE A 225 -20.42 -4.43 8.70
C PHE A 225 -19.51 -3.20 8.70
N ARG A 226 -18.29 -3.36 9.19
CA ARG A 226 -17.19 -2.40 9.07
C ARG A 226 -15.95 -3.06 8.51
N LEU A 227 -15.26 -2.34 7.64
CA LEU A 227 -13.91 -2.66 7.18
C LEU A 227 -12.90 -1.90 8.02
N VAL A 228 -12.06 -2.65 8.73
CA VAL A 228 -10.95 -2.12 9.53
C VAL A 228 -9.67 -2.31 8.71
N GLY A 229 -9.07 -1.20 8.28
CA GLY A 229 -7.87 -1.23 7.47
C GLY A 229 -6.62 -1.39 8.33
N CYS A 230 -5.74 -2.32 7.97
CA CYS A 230 -4.39 -2.41 8.51
C CYS A 230 -3.36 -2.43 7.37
N THR A 231 -2.11 -2.09 7.70
CA THR A 231 -0.98 -2.08 6.77
C THR A 231 -1.22 -1.21 5.53
N CYS A 232 -0.51 -1.46 4.43
CA CYS A 232 -0.57 -0.62 3.24
C CYS A 232 -1.96 -0.60 2.57
N VAL A 233 -2.72 -1.70 2.57
CA VAL A 233 -4.09 -1.69 2.02
C VAL A 233 -5.03 -0.85 2.88
N GLY A 234 -4.89 -0.88 4.21
CA GLY A 234 -5.61 0.02 5.10
C GLY A 234 -5.27 1.48 4.84
N GLN A 235 -4.00 1.78 4.55
CA GLN A 235 -3.58 3.12 4.16
C GLN A 235 -4.12 3.54 2.77
N ASP A 236 -4.15 2.65 1.78
CA ASP A 236 -4.71 2.96 0.45
C ASP A 236 -6.24 3.21 0.55
N LEU A 237 -6.94 2.38 1.33
CA LEU A 237 -8.34 2.63 1.74
C LEU A 237 -8.50 3.99 2.41
N GLN A 238 -7.58 4.36 3.31
CA GLN A 238 -7.58 5.64 4.01
C GLN A 238 -7.44 6.83 3.06
N LEU A 239 -6.45 6.78 2.15
CA LEU A 239 -6.25 7.79 1.11
C LEU A 239 -7.50 7.97 0.24
N ARG A 240 -8.26 6.89 0.02
CA ARG A 240 -9.44 6.82 -0.87
C ARG A 240 -10.77 6.82 -0.14
N GLY A 241 -10.78 7.01 1.17
CA GLY A 241 -12.00 6.81 1.98
C GLY A 241 -13.14 7.77 1.65
N GLU A 242 -12.90 8.83 0.87
CA GLU A 242 -13.97 9.65 0.28
C GLU A 242 -14.96 8.81 -0.54
N HIS A 243 -14.50 7.70 -1.13
CA HIS A 243 -15.30 6.81 -1.97
C HIS A 243 -15.92 5.61 -1.21
N TYR A 244 -15.71 5.52 0.12
CA TYR A 244 -16.06 4.34 0.93
C TYR A 244 -16.54 4.68 2.37
N LYS A 245 -17.13 5.87 2.56
CA LYS A 245 -17.41 6.45 3.89
C LYS A 245 -18.30 5.59 4.78
N GLU A 246 -19.17 4.80 4.19
CA GLU A 246 -20.18 4.06 4.91
C GLU A 246 -19.64 2.77 5.52
N VAL A 247 -18.67 2.09 4.90
CA VAL A 247 -18.14 0.79 5.39
C VAL A 247 -16.75 0.88 5.98
N PHE A 248 -15.91 1.80 5.51
CA PHE A 248 -14.53 1.93 5.96
C PHE A 248 -14.43 2.91 7.12
N THR A 249 -13.98 2.45 8.27
CA THR A 249 -13.97 3.25 9.50
C THR A 249 -12.64 3.95 9.78
N GLY A 250 -11.57 3.52 9.12
CA GLY A 250 -10.26 4.13 9.21
C GLY A 250 -9.13 3.11 9.29
N HIS A 251 -7.91 3.63 9.25
CA HIS A 251 -6.68 2.85 9.36
C HIS A 251 -6.35 2.59 10.84
N ALA A 252 -6.45 1.34 11.27
CA ALA A 252 -6.20 0.94 12.66
C ALA A 252 -4.70 0.93 13.00
N GLY A 253 -3.83 0.63 12.04
CA GLY A 253 -2.39 0.75 12.20
C GLY A 253 -1.56 -0.15 11.29
N ASN A 254 -0.26 -0.18 11.55
CA ASN A 254 0.71 -0.86 10.72
C ASN A 254 0.87 -2.35 11.06
N ASN A 255 1.88 -3.00 10.47
CA ASN A 255 2.07 -4.45 10.54
C ASN A 255 2.24 -5.00 11.97
N PHE A 256 2.84 -4.25 12.90
CA PHE A 256 2.99 -4.66 14.29
C PHE A 256 1.78 -4.30 15.16
N THR A 257 0.88 -3.45 14.66
CA THR A 257 -0.39 -3.11 15.30
C THR A 257 -1.43 -4.23 15.14
N SER A 258 -1.30 -5.08 14.12
CA SER A 258 -2.25 -6.15 13.77
C SER A 258 -2.55 -7.12 14.93
N GLU A 259 -1.53 -7.60 15.64
CA GLU A 259 -1.72 -8.52 16.78
C GLU A 259 -2.53 -7.88 17.90
N ALA A 260 -2.20 -6.63 18.23
CA ALA A 260 -2.91 -5.85 19.24
C ALA A 260 -4.36 -5.51 18.80
N ALA A 261 -4.58 -5.24 17.51
CA ALA A 261 -5.92 -5.04 16.96
C ALA A 261 -6.81 -6.28 17.15
N LEU A 262 -6.27 -7.48 16.88
CA LEU A 262 -7.00 -8.74 17.14
C LEU A 262 -7.24 -8.96 18.64
N ALA A 263 -6.24 -8.65 19.47
CA ALA A 263 -6.31 -8.80 20.92
C ALA A 263 -7.40 -7.95 21.60
N THR A 264 -7.91 -6.91 20.93
CA THR A 264 -9.10 -6.16 21.40
C THR A 264 -10.35 -7.03 21.49
N GLY A 265 -10.38 -8.19 20.83
CA GLY A 265 -11.55 -9.05 20.73
C GLY A 265 -12.61 -8.56 19.74
N ALA A 266 -12.47 -7.36 19.17
CA ALA A 266 -13.51 -6.74 18.35
C ALA A 266 -13.48 -7.13 16.86
N ILE A 267 -12.38 -7.71 16.37
CA ILE A 267 -12.25 -8.19 14.97
C ILE A 267 -12.86 -9.58 14.82
N ASP A 268 -13.76 -9.76 13.86
CA ASP A 268 -14.50 -11.02 13.63
C ASP A 268 -13.88 -11.89 12.54
N LEU A 269 -13.32 -11.25 11.52
CA LEU A 269 -12.72 -11.91 10.38
C LEU A 269 -11.47 -11.15 9.93
N VAL A 270 -10.40 -11.87 9.63
CA VAL A 270 -9.23 -11.33 8.92
C VAL A 270 -9.29 -11.79 7.46
N VAL A 271 -9.21 -10.84 6.53
CA VAL A 271 -9.00 -11.11 5.11
C VAL A 271 -7.59 -10.66 4.74
N SER A 272 -6.75 -11.64 4.42
CA SER A 272 -5.36 -11.43 3.99
C SER A 272 -5.27 -11.60 2.48
N GLU A 273 -4.75 -10.59 1.79
CA GLU A 273 -4.57 -10.67 0.35
C GLU A 273 -3.11 -10.67 -0.08
N PHE A 274 -2.18 -10.11 0.70
CA PHE A 274 -0.76 -10.10 0.32
C PHE A 274 0.17 -9.96 1.55
N ASN A 275 1.35 -9.37 1.34
CA ASN A 275 2.43 -9.12 2.28
C ASN A 275 1.99 -8.35 3.53
N CYS A 276 2.79 -8.47 4.61
CA CYS A 276 2.60 -7.86 5.93
C CYS A 276 1.45 -8.40 6.79
N THR A 277 0.75 -9.45 6.35
CA THR A 277 0.00 -10.32 7.27
C THR A 277 0.99 -11.31 7.89
N LEU A 278 1.44 -11.05 9.11
CA LEU A 278 2.49 -11.86 9.75
C LEU A 278 1.90 -13.11 10.44
N PRO A 279 2.59 -14.27 10.42
CA PRO A 279 2.11 -15.50 11.08
C PRO A 279 1.81 -15.36 12.59
N GLY A 280 2.35 -14.34 13.27
CA GLY A 280 2.06 -14.09 14.68
C GLY A 280 0.58 -13.86 15.00
N ILE A 281 -0.26 -13.51 14.01
CA ILE A 281 -1.71 -13.39 14.20
C ILE A 281 -2.42 -14.75 14.30
N GLU A 282 -1.83 -15.83 13.78
CA GLU A 282 -2.45 -17.17 13.73
C GLU A 282 -2.86 -17.69 15.12
N PRO A 283 -1.98 -17.75 16.13
CA PRO A 283 -2.35 -18.23 17.46
C PRO A 283 -3.36 -17.32 18.18
N ILE A 284 -3.34 -16.01 17.89
CA ILE A 284 -4.31 -15.05 18.43
C ILE A 284 -5.69 -15.32 17.82
N ALA A 285 -5.74 -15.55 16.51
CA ALA A 285 -6.97 -15.88 15.81
C ALA A 285 -7.59 -17.18 16.33
N ASP A 286 -6.80 -18.23 16.54
CA ASP A 286 -7.27 -19.50 17.13
C ASP A 286 -7.84 -19.29 18.54
N THR A 287 -7.12 -18.56 19.40
CA THR A 287 -7.52 -18.29 20.79
C THR A 287 -8.82 -17.49 20.85
N LEU A 288 -8.95 -16.46 20.01
CA LEU A 288 -10.10 -15.56 19.98
C LEU A 288 -11.20 -16.01 19.00
N LYS A 289 -11.08 -17.22 18.44
CA LYS A 289 -11.99 -17.80 17.44
C LYS A 289 -12.25 -16.88 16.24
N ILE A 290 -11.27 -16.06 15.87
CA ILE A 290 -11.34 -15.16 14.72
C ILE A 290 -11.11 -16.00 13.47
N LYS A 291 -12.02 -15.91 12.51
CA LYS A 291 -11.82 -16.61 11.23
C LYS A 291 -10.78 -15.86 10.40
N MET A 292 -10.05 -16.60 9.55
CA MET A 292 -9.13 -16.01 8.59
C MET A 292 -9.35 -16.58 7.19
N ILE A 293 -9.33 -15.70 6.20
CA ILE A 293 -9.42 -16.06 4.78
C ILE A 293 -8.24 -15.41 4.07
N CYS A 294 -7.46 -16.23 3.37
CA CYS A 294 -6.47 -15.76 2.42
C CYS A 294 -7.07 -15.75 1.03
N ILE A 295 -6.84 -14.70 0.25
CA ILE A 295 -7.36 -14.58 -1.12
C ILE A 295 -6.26 -14.58 -2.20
N ASP A 296 -5.00 -14.65 -1.78
CA ASP A 296 -3.82 -14.92 -2.61
C ASP A 296 -2.95 -15.95 -1.89
N ASP A 297 -2.45 -16.95 -2.61
CA ASP A 297 -1.67 -18.05 -2.02
C ASP A 297 -0.26 -17.64 -1.62
N VAL A 298 0.29 -16.58 -2.22
CA VAL A 298 1.61 -16.03 -1.85
C VAL A 298 1.65 -15.53 -0.40
N ALA A 299 0.47 -15.30 0.20
CA ALA A 299 0.30 -14.86 1.58
C ALA A 299 -0.43 -15.87 2.48
N LYS A 300 -0.64 -17.12 2.04
CA LYS A 300 -1.42 -18.13 2.77
C LYS A 300 -0.94 -18.34 4.21
N LYS A 301 -1.87 -18.32 5.16
CA LYS A 301 -1.67 -18.69 6.57
C LYS A 301 -2.07 -20.12 6.82
N ALA A 302 -1.33 -20.85 7.64
CA ALA A 302 -1.50 -22.27 7.89
C ALA A 302 -2.92 -22.61 8.38
N ASN A 303 -3.47 -21.81 9.29
CA ASN A 303 -4.81 -21.99 9.86
C ASN A 303 -5.94 -21.20 9.14
N ALA A 304 -5.63 -20.48 8.05
CA ALA A 304 -6.66 -19.76 7.29
C ALA A 304 -7.34 -20.66 6.23
N ALA A 305 -8.59 -20.31 5.88
CA ALA A 305 -9.19 -20.78 4.63
C ALA A 305 -8.50 -20.10 3.43
N TYR A 306 -8.64 -20.70 2.24
CA TYR A 306 -8.15 -20.13 0.99
C TYR A 306 -9.30 -19.98 0.00
N GLU A 307 -9.56 -18.74 -0.42
CA GLU A 307 -10.60 -18.39 -1.38
C GLU A 307 -9.95 -17.54 -2.48
N PRO A 308 -9.37 -18.16 -3.52
CA PRO A 308 -8.55 -17.46 -4.51
C PRO A 308 -9.33 -16.34 -5.18
N TYR A 309 -8.81 -15.11 -5.13
CA TYR A 309 -9.45 -13.98 -5.78
C TYR A 309 -9.03 -13.87 -7.24
N ARG A 310 -10.03 -13.80 -8.10
CA ARG A 310 -9.93 -13.28 -9.46
C ARG A 310 -11.07 -12.31 -9.64
N PHE A 311 -10.88 -11.24 -10.39
CA PHE A 311 -11.94 -10.26 -10.60
C PHE A 311 -13.24 -10.88 -11.16
N ALA A 312 -13.12 -11.90 -12.02
CA ALA A 312 -14.28 -12.64 -12.53
C ALA A 312 -15.05 -13.40 -11.43
N ASP A 313 -14.36 -13.86 -10.39
CA ASP A 313 -14.89 -14.68 -9.29
C ASP A 313 -15.13 -13.85 -8.01
N ARG A 314 -15.16 -12.51 -8.13
CA ARG A 314 -15.24 -11.59 -6.97
C ARG A 314 -16.52 -11.74 -6.14
N GLU A 315 -17.63 -12.07 -6.78
CA GLU A 315 -18.94 -12.23 -6.13
C GLU A 315 -18.97 -13.42 -5.17
N PRO A 316 -18.66 -14.67 -5.59
CA PRO A 316 -18.63 -15.79 -4.66
C PRO A 316 -17.61 -15.62 -3.53
N VAL A 317 -16.45 -15.01 -3.80
CA VAL A 317 -15.45 -14.69 -2.75
C VAL A 317 -16.03 -13.71 -1.73
N SER A 318 -16.72 -12.66 -2.18
CA SER A 318 -17.35 -11.69 -1.27
C SER A 318 -18.43 -12.33 -0.41
N GLU A 319 -19.29 -13.16 -1.00
CA GLU A 319 -20.33 -13.89 -0.25
C GLU A 319 -19.74 -14.83 0.80
N LYS A 320 -18.65 -15.51 0.47
CA LYS A 320 -17.93 -16.38 1.41
C LYS A 320 -17.33 -15.60 2.58
N ILE A 321 -16.72 -14.44 2.31
CA ILE A 321 -16.20 -13.52 3.32
C ILE A 321 -17.34 -13.07 4.25
N ILE A 322 -18.44 -12.57 3.69
CA ILE A 322 -19.59 -12.07 4.46
C ILE A 322 -20.20 -13.17 5.33
N ALA A 323 -20.44 -14.36 4.76
CA ALA A 323 -20.98 -15.49 5.49
C ALA A 323 -20.06 -15.91 6.66
N SER A 324 -18.75 -15.96 6.40
CA SER A 324 -17.76 -16.33 7.42
C SER A 324 -17.66 -15.28 8.53
N ALA A 325 -17.76 -13.99 8.20
CA ALA A 325 -17.77 -12.90 9.17
C ALA A 325 -19.00 -12.96 10.08
N VAL A 326 -20.19 -13.19 9.52
CA VAL A 326 -21.44 -13.36 10.30
C VAL A 326 -21.35 -14.56 11.24
N GLU A 327 -20.83 -15.69 10.74
CA GLU A 327 -20.67 -16.90 11.55
C GLU A 327 -19.68 -16.67 12.70
N ALA A 328 -18.53 -16.04 12.42
CA ALA A 328 -17.54 -15.70 13.43
C ALA A 328 -18.10 -14.74 14.48
N TYR A 329 -18.83 -13.69 14.06
CA TYR A 329 -19.51 -12.75 14.95
C TYR A 329 -20.38 -13.51 15.96
N LYS A 330 -21.33 -14.33 15.48
CA LYS A 330 -22.26 -15.08 16.33
C LYS A 330 -21.54 -16.01 17.31
N ALA A 331 -20.50 -16.71 16.86
CA ALA A 331 -19.75 -17.65 17.70
C ALA A 331 -18.93 -16.96 18.80
N ARG A 332 -18.58 -15.67 18.61
CA ARG A 332 -17.66 -14.93 19.48
C ARG A 332 -18.37 -14.01 20.48
N ARG A 333 -19.52 -13.42 20.13
CA ARG A 333 -20.15 -12.34 20.92
C ARG A 333 -20.41 -12.69 22.39
N ASP A 334 -20.75 -13.93 22.70
CA ASP A 334 -21.02 -14.38 24.08
C ASP A 334 -19.79 -14.95 24.81
N SER A 335 -18.67 -15.18 24.10
CA SER A 335 -17.52 -15.93 24.65
C SER A 335 -16.17 -15.21 24.58
N VAL A 336 -16.09 -14.09 23.86
CA VAL A 336 -14.87 -13.28 23.72
C VAL A 336 -15.13 -11.89 24.30
N GLY A 337 -14.36 -11.51 25.30
CA GLY A 337 -14.41 -10.15 25.85
C GLY A 337 -13.92 -9.12 24.84
N ILE A 338 -14.64 -8.01 24.72
CA ILE A 338 -14.25 -6.87 23.88
C ILE A 338 -13.64 -5.79 24.76
N ASN A 339 -12.41 -5.37 24.43
CA ASN A 339 -11.70 -4.29 25.11
C ASN A 339 -10.95 -3.44 24.07
N ILE A 340 -11.57 -2.34 23.65
CA ILE A 340 -11.01 -1.41 22.68
C ILE A 340 -10.47 -0.18 23.43
N PRO A 341 -9.17 0.15 23.31
CA PRO A 341 -8.63 1.38 23.88
C PRO A 341 -9.21 2.61 23.14
N ALA A 342 -10.21 3.26 23.74
CA ALA A 342 -10.96 4.36 23.12
C ALA A 342 -10.08 5.57 22.72
N GLU A 343 -9.00 5.80 23.45
CA GLU A 343 -8.07 6.92 23.24
C GLU A 343 -6.91 6.58 22.28
N HIS A 344 -6.87 5.36 21.73
CA HIS A 344 -5.81 4.99 20.79
C HIS A 344 -6.11 5.53 19.39
N GLY A 345 -5.36 6.57 19.00
CA GLY A 345 -5.44 7.24 17.70
C GLY A 345 -6.02 8.65 17.80
N ASN A 346 -6.63 9.14 16.72
CA ASN A 346 -7.25 10.48 16.64
C ASN A 346 -8.27 10.54 15.49
N ASP A 347 -9.01 11.65 15.37
CA ASP A 347 -10.12 11.81 14.40
C ASP A 347 -9.82 12.79 13.25
N ASP A 348 -8.70 13.50 13.33
CA ASP A 348 -8.34 14.66 12.52
C ASP A 348 -6.97 14.50 11.84
N THR A 349 -6.57 13.25 11.56
CA THR A 349 -5.41 12.98 10.71
C THR A 349 -5.70 13.45 9.28
N ILE A 350 -4.82 14.28 8.71
CA ILE A 350 -4.89 14.68 7.31
C ILE A 350 -4.34 13.55 6.44
N THR A 351 -5.18 13.08 5.52
CA THR A 351 -4.84 12.03 4.56
C THR A 351 -5.20 12.47 3.15
N GLY A 352 -5.08 11.58 2.17
CA GLY A 352 -5.51 11.80 0.79
C GLY A 352 -4.56 12.68 -0.02
N ILE A 353 -3.30 12.81 0.39
CA ILE A 353 -2.26 13.53 -0.34
C ILE A 353 -1.75 12.66 -1.49
N SER A 354 -2.03 13.08 -2.73
CA SER A 354 -1.45 12.54 -3.96
C SER A 354 -0.86 13.68 -4.78
N GLU A 355 -0.17 13.37 -5.89
CA GLU A 355 0.30 14.42 -6.81
C GLU A 355 -0.85 15.29 -7.32
N VAL A 356 -2.03 14.68 -7.54
CA VAL A 356 -3.21 15.38 -8.05
C VAL A 356 -3.87 16.21 -6.96
N SER A 357 -4.18 15.60 -5.81
CA SER A 357 -4.91 16.30 -4.76
C SER A 357 -4.08 17.41 -4.12
N LEU A 358 -2.76 17.22 -4.02
CA LEU A 358 -1.85 18.27 -3.57
C LEU A 358 -1.80 19.43 -4.56
N LYS A 359 -1.70 19.15 -5.86
CA LYS A 359 -1.69 20.20 -6.88
C LYS A 359 -3.01 20.98 -6.89
N ASP A 360 -4.14 20.29 -6.75
CA ASP A 360 -5.46 20.93 -6.64
C ASP A 360 -5.55 21.80 -5.38
N PHE A 361 -5.08 21.30 -4.22
CA PHE A 361 -5.00 22.06 -2.97
C PHE A 361 -4.14 23.33 -3.09
N LEU A 362 -3.08 23.28 -3.89
CA LEU A 362 -2.21 24.43 -4.19
C LEU A 362 -2.78 25.35 -5.30
N GLY A 363 -4.04 25.17 -5.72
CA GLY A 363 -4.69 26.01 -6.73
C GLY A 363 -4.36 25.64 -8.18
N GLY A 364 -4.02 24.38 -8.43
CA GLY A 364 -3.71 23.86 -9.78
C GLY A 364 -2.28 24.10 -10.25
N SER A 365 -1.40 24.62 -9.38
CA SER A 365 0.00 24.93 -9.69
C SER A 365 0.95 24.48 -8.58
N TRP A 366 2.17 24.11 -8.94
CA TRP A 366 3.24 23.82 -7.98
C TRP A 366 3.94 25.08 -7.46
N GLU A 367 3.67 26.24 -8.07
CA GLU A 367 4.32 27.51 -7.76
C GLU A 367 4.24 27.90 -6.26
N PRO A 368 3.11 27.73 -5.54
CA PRO A 368 3.07 28.06 -4.12
C PRO A 368 4.05 27.23 -3.28
N LEU A 369 4.15 25.92 -3.54
CA LEU A 369 5.10 25.05 -2.84
C LEU A 369 6.55 25.39 -3.21
N VAL A 370 6.82 25.64 -4.49
CA VAL A 370 8.15 26.04 -4.97
C VAL A 370 8.58 27.37 -4.32
N ASN A 371 7.67 28.34 -4.19
CA ASN A 371 7.96 29.63 -3.56
C ASN A 371 8.24 29.50 -2.06
N LEU A 372 7.51 28.63 -1.34
CA LEU A 372 7.78 28.33 0.06
C LEU A 372 9.16 27.67 0.26
N ILE A 373 9.58 26.83 -0.68
CA ILE A 373 10.92 26.22 -0.64
C ILE A 373 11.99 27.28 -0.98
N ALA A 374 11.78 28.09 -2.02
CA ALA A 374 12.74 29.08 -2.47
C ALA A 374 12.97 30.22 -1.46
N SER A 375 11.92 30.61 -0.72
CA SER A 375 12.01 31.61 0.36
C SER A 375 12.69 31.07 1.63
N GLY A 376 12.80 29.74 1.77
CA GLY A 376 13.31 29.08 2.96
C GLY A 376 12.27 28.90 4.07
N ASP A 377 11.00 29.25 3.83
CA ASP A 377 9.89 28.96 4.75
C ASP A 377 9.71 27.44 4.94
N ILE A 378 9.97 26.67 3.89
CA ILE A 378 10.19 25.22 3.92
C ILE A 378 11.64 24.97 3.51
N LYS A 379 12.49 24.47 4.41
CA LYS A 379 13.92 24.25 4.13
C LYS A 379 14.19 23.03 3.24
N GLY A 380 13.22 22.14 3.12
CA GLY A 380 13.31 20.96 2.28
C GLY A 380 12.13 20.02 2.47
N VAL A 381 12.11 18.98 1.64
CA VAL A 381 11.09 17.92 1.68
C VAL A 381 11.82 16.59 1.92
N VAL A 382 11.36 15.80 2.89
CA VAL A 382 11.90 14.47 3.18
C VAL A 382 10.79 13.42 3.12
N GLY A 383 11.00 12.38 2.31
CA GLY A 383 10.17 11.18 2.33
C GLY A 383 10.60 10.24 3.46
N VAL A 384 9.74 10.04 4.46
CA VAL A 384 9.95 9.06 5.53
C VAL A 384 9.05 7.86 5.27
N VAL A 385 9.65 6.79 4.76
CA VAL A 385 8.97 5.57 4.33
C VAL A 385 9.62 4.35 4.96
N GLY A 386 8.87 3.25 5.03
CA GLY A 386 9.38 1.96 5.46
C GLY A 386 8.44 1.22 6.40
N CYS A 387 8.95 0.12 6.95
CA CYS A 387 8.31 -0.71 7.95
C CYS A 387 8.68 -0.23 9.37
N SER A 388 7.97 -0.71 10.38
CA SER A 388 8.41 -0.54 11.76
C SER A 388 9.45 -1.61 12.14
N SER A 389 10.18 -1.40 13.24
CA SER A 389 11.12 -2.37 13.80
C SER A 389 10.94 -2.43 15.31
N MET A 390 10.82 -3.64 15.86
CA MET A 390 10.78 -3.84 17.32
C MET A 390 12.18 -3.89 17.93
N VAL A 391 13.20 -4.25 17.14
CA VAL A 391 14.58 -4.44 17.60
C VAL A 391 15.32 -3.11 17.76
N SER A 392 14.89 -2.08 17.04
CA SER A 392 15.57 -0.79 16.94
C SER A 392 14.92 0.27 17.84
N GLY A 393 14.84 0.00 19.15
CA GLY A 393 14.34 0.98 20.13
C GLY A 393 12.82 0.96 20.37
N GLY A 394 12.09 0.01 19.79
CA GLY A 394 10.65 -0.19 19.98
C GLY A 394 9.80 0.27 18.81
N HIS A 395 8.52 -0.09 18.85
CA HIS A 395 7.54 0.16 17.79
C HIS A 395 7.46 1.65 17.43
N ASP A 396 7.84 1.99 16.19
CA ASP A 396 7.80 3.32 15.59
C ASP A 396 8.60 4.44 16.28
N VAL A 397 9.28 4.16 17.39
CA VAL A 397 10.00 5.17 18.19
C VAL A 397 10.97 6.00 17.34
N LEU A 398 11.86 5.35 16.60
CA LEU A 398 12.84 6.06 15.77
C LEU A 398 12.21 6.84 14.61
N THR A 399 11.12 6.33 14.04
CA THR A 399 10.39 7.02 12.96
C THR A 399 9.76 8.29 13.49
N VAL A 400 9.10 8.22 14.65
CA VAL A 400 8.49 9.38 15.33
C VAL A 400 9.56 10.41 15.70
N ASP A 401 10.67 9.98 16.29
CA ASP A 401 11.75 10.88 16.70
C ASP A 401 12.42 11.56 15.52
N LEU A 402 12.67 10.82 14.43
CA LEU A 402 13.19 11.38 13.19
C LEU A 402 12.26 12.46 12.63
N VAL A 403 10.95 12.19 12.55
CA VAL A 403 9.99 13.16 12.01
C VAL A 403 9.92 14.41 12.88
N LYS A 404 9.89 14.27 14.21
CA LYS A 404 9.93 15.42 15.14
C LYS A 404 11.17 16.29 14.92
N GLU A 405 12.34 15.68 14.74
CA GLU A 405 13.57 16.43 14.47
C GLU A 405 13.58 17.11 13.10
N LEU A 406 12.97 16.52 12.08
CA LEU A 406 12.84 17.13 10.75
C LEU A 406 11.90 18.34 10.78
N ILE A 407 10.68 18.18 11.30
CA ILE A 407 9.68 19.27 11.29
C ILE A 407 10.13 20.44 12.17
N LYS A 408 10.80 20.18 13.29
CA LYS A 408 11.41 21.21 14.16
C LYS A 408 12.45 22.07 13.43
N ARG A 409 13.03 21.55 12.35
CA ARG A 409 14.03 22.23 11.51
C ARG A 409 13.41 22.84 10.26
N ASP A 410 12.10 23.02 10.22
CA ASP A 410 11.34 23.56 9.08
C ASP A 410 11.42 22.69 7.81
N ILE A 411 11.59 21.37 7.98
CA ILE A 411 11.61 20.41 6.87
C ILE A 411 10.25 19.71 6.85
N ILE A 412 9.52 19.83 5.75
CA ILE A 412 8.23 19.16 5.60
C ILE A 412 8.46 17.67 5.30
N VAL A 413 7.65 16.82 5.93
CA VAL A 413 7.76 15.36 5.79
C VAL A 413 6.59 14.83 4.98
N LEU A 414 6.90 14.01 3.97
CA LEU A 414 5.94 13.16 3.29
C LEU A 414 6.14 11.73 3.79
N SER A 415 5.07 11.03 4.17
CA SER A 415 5.18 9.64 4.66
C SER A 415 4.27 8.70 3.89
N ALA A 416 4.70 7.45 3.78
CA ALA A 416 3.94 6.36 3.19
C ALA A 416 4.26 5.02 3.88
N GLY A 417 3.37 4.04 3.70
CA GLY A 417 3.48 2.71 4.27
C GLY A 417 3.25 2.67 5.79
N CYS A 418 3.88 1.70 6.45
CA CYS A 418 3.76 1.49 7.89
C CYS A 418 4.24 2.70 8.72
N SER A 419 5.15 3.51 8.16
CA SER A 419 5.59 4.77 8.77
C SER A 419 4.42 5.73 8.97
N SER A 420 3.53 5.87 7.98
CA SER A 420 2.30 6.66 8.14
C SER A 420 1.45 6.11 9.27
N GLY A 421 1.18 4.80 9.31
CA GLY A 421 0.38 4.21 10.38
C GLY A 421 0.91 4.50 11.79
N GLY A 422 2.25 4.57 11.97
CA GLY A 422 2.85 4.98 13.23
C GLY A 422 2.66 6.48 13.53
N LEU A 423 2.98 7.34 12.55
CA LEU A 423 2.89 8.80 12.67
C LEU A 423 1.45 9.30 12.86
N GLU A 424 0.51 8.71 12.15
CA GLU A 424 -0.93 8.94 12.27
C GLU A 424 -1.39 8.65 13.70
N ASN A 425 -1.07 7.47 14.24
CA ASN A 425 -1.50 7.05 15.57
C ASN A 425 -0.96 7.94 16.71
N VAL A 426 0.26 8.48 16.57
CA VAL A 426 0.82 9.43 17.56
C VAL A 426 0.42 10.88 17.31
N GLY A 427 -0.40 11.14 16.29
CA GLY A 427 -0.97 12.46 16.01
C GLY A 427 -0.03 13.43 15.29
N LEU A 428 1.05 12.96 14.66
CA LEU A 428 1.98 13.80 13.89
C LEU A 428 1.44 14.22 12.51
N MET A 429 0.32 13.64 12.09
CA MET A 429 -0.37 13.98 10.84
C MET A 429 -1.67 14.78 11.07
N ARG A 430 -1.81 15.40 12.25
CA ARG A 430 -2.93 16.28 12.59
C ARG A 430 -2.52 17.74 12.37
N PRO A 431 -3.44 18.67 12.04
CA PRO A 431 -3.10 20.09 11.93
C PRO A 431 -2.48 20.64 13.23
N ALA A 432 -2.91 20.13 14.39
CA ALA A 432 -2.34 20.51 15.69
C ALA A 432 -0.84 20.17 15.85
N ALA A 433 -0.31 19.23 15.05
CA ALA A 433 1.11 18.90 15.06
C ALA A 433 2.00 20.03 14.53
N ALA A 434 1.43 21.04 13.86
CA ALA A 434 2.14 22.26 13.47
C ALA A 434 2.86 22.93 14.66
N ALA A 435 2.32 22.80 15.88
CA ALA A 435 2.94 23.30 17.10
C ALA A 435 4.31 22.66 17.43
N LEU A 436 4.61 21.49 16.87
CA LEU A 436 5.88 20.77 17.01
C LEU A 436 6.91 21.17 15.95
N ALA A 437 6.49 21.88 14.90
CA ALA A 437 7.36 22.32 13.82
C ALA A 437 8.21 23.54 14.20
N GLY A 438 9.25 23.81 13.41
CA GLY A 438 10.02 25.03 13.49
C GLY A 438 9.16 26.27 13.14
N PRO A 439 9.61 27.49 13.48
CA PRO A 439 8.78 28.69 13.35
C PRO A 439 8.22 28.94 11.95
N SER A 440 9.01 28.66 10.91
CA SER A 440 8.61 28.93 9.53
C SER A 440 7.62 27.88 9.04
N LEU A 441 7.92 26.59 9.21
CA LEU A 441 7.02 25.53 8.79
C LEU A 441 5.71 25.56 9.59
N ARG A 442 5.77 25.87 10.89
CA ARG A 442 4.58 26.08 11.72
C ARG A 442 3.66 27.15 11.15
N ALA A 443 4.20 28.31 10.79
CA ALA A 443 3.40 29.42 10.25
C ALA A 443 2.71 29.02 8.93
N VAL A 444 3.41 28.25 8.08
CA VAL A 444 2.84 27.71 6.84
C VAL A 444 1.71 26.73 7.14
N CYS A 445 1.94 25.74 8.01
CA CYS A 445 0.96 24.73 8.40
C CYS A 445 -0.28 25.35 9.04
N GLU A 446 -0.12 26.28 10.00
CA GLU A 446 -1.24 26.98 10.65
C GLU A 446 -2.05 27.82 9.66
N LYS A 447 -1.39 28.48 8.69
CA LYS A 447 -2.07 29.25 7.64
C LYS A 447 -2.88 28.37 6.69
N LEU A 448 -2.36 27.18 6.39
CA LEU A 448 -2.96 26.24 5.44
C LEU A 448 -3.93 25.24 6.11
N GLY A 449 -3.92 25.15 7.44
CA GLY A 449 -4.74 24.21 8.21
C GLY A 449 -4.30 22.75 8.04
N ILE A 450 -2.99 22.49 7.85
CA ILE A 450 -2.43 21.16 7.56
C ILE A 450 -1.42 20.69 8.61
#